data_AF-A0A8J3HQM2-F1
#
_entry.id   AF-A0A8J3HQM2-F1
#
_cell.length_a   1.000
_cell.length_b   1.000
_cell.length_c   1.000
_cell.angle_alpha   90.00
_cell.angle_beta   90.00
_cell.angle_gamma   90.00
#
_symmetry.space_group_name_H-M   'P 1'
#
loop_
_entity.id
_entity.type
_entity.pdbx_description
1 polymer ?
#
loop_
_entity_poly.entity_id
_entity_poly.type
_entity_poly.pdbx_seq_one_letter_code
_entity_poly.pdbx_strand_id
1 'polypeptide(L)'
;MRFGRRLALLVTAVLGLLVGPGQAAQAAYYNTYSDIASLPNTSCCTGVQGFAAGSTYLYSVKNHTNVDDVSAIYRVHKTTGERVLMTNGTNGGTTNTWLGHANDMTIVDIDGEHHLFVVTMNATGAQLVKLRYDGTTYYHAGSYQVRLNGAVASPSGISRVAVTSTAITFMFKSGRTVYNGSLPLRASSGTIDLTKAFDLQVDGALVNGAEVPDLGTFLNQGFFYDAGNKVLYYPLTKDNRSIVLVYRNVSTTTTGTAPAATDLSFRITSSAYSVKFEIEGVGISDGKLYFNTNRESTSGSNDGVHVFNGYVAA
;
A
#
# COMPACT_ATOMS: atom_id res chain seq x y z
N MET A 1 -45.85 -56.79 54.64
CA MET A 1 -44.88 -57.48 53.78
C MET A 1 -43.64 -56.57 53.74
N ARG A 2 -42.54 -56.84 54.47
CA ARG A 2 -41.37 -57.68 54.07
C ARG A 2 -40.89 -57.25 52.67
N PHE A 3 -39.71 -56.73 52.36
CA PHE A 3 -38.33 -56.65 52.89
C PHE A 3 -37.71 -55.41 52.16
N GLY A 4 -36.79 -54.60 52.66
CA GLY A 4 -35.45 -54.93 53.14
C GLY A 4 -34.37 -54.63 52.08
N ARG A 5 -33.47 -53.70 52.43
CA ARG A 5 -32.04 -53.56 52.05
C ARG A 5 -31.57 -52.50 51.02
N ARG A 6 -30.63 -51.73 51.58
CA ARG A 6 -29.64 -50.74 51.12
C ARG A 6 -28.76 -51.16 49.92
N LEU A 7 -28.02 -50.14 49.44
CA LEU A 7 -26.80 -50.13 48.60
C LEU A 7 -27.07 -50.18 47.08
N ALA A 8 -26.46 -49.38 46.20
CA ALA A 8 -25.20 -48.63 46.29
C ALA A 8 -25.22 -47.39 45.36
N LEU A 9 -24.39 -46.40 45.71
CA LEU A 9 -23.95 -45.33 44.81
C LEU A 9 -23.32 -45.91 43.54
N LEU A 10 -23.64 -45.32 42.38
CA LEU A 10 -22.65 -45.20 41.31
C LEU A 10 -22.90 -43.92 40.52
N VAL A 11 -21.93 -43.03 40.66
CA VAL A 11 -21.75 -41.78 39.93
C VAL A 11 -21.36 -42.12 38.49
N THR A 12 -22.09 -41.62 37.50
CA THR A 12 -21.47 -41.22 36.23
C THR A 12 -22.33 -40.18 35.53
N ALA A 13 -21.87 -38.93 35.58
CA ALA A 13 -22.35 -37.85 34.74
C ALA A 13 -21.85 -38.06 33.32
N VAL A 14 -22.74 -37.99 32.33
CA VAL A 14 -22.38 -37.76 30.93
C VAL A 14 -23.09 -36.47 30.50
N LEU A 15 -22.47 -35.34 30.84
CA LEU A 15 -22.69 -34.11 30.09
C LEU A 15 -21.88 -34.26 28.80
N GLY A 16 -22.55 -34.67 27.73
CA GLY A 16 -21.99 -34.68 26.38
C GLY A 16 -21.75 -33.25 25.91
N LEU A 17 -20.55 -32.74 26.20
CA LEU A 17 -19.98 -31.56 25.54
C LEU A 17 -19.78 -31.92 24.07
N LEU A 18 -20.71 -31.49 23.22
CA LEU A 18 -20.50 -31.32 21.78
C LEU A 18 -19.50 -30.18 21.57
N VAL A 19 -18.22 -30.43 21.87
CA VAL A 19 -17.12 -29.65 21.30
C VAL A 19 -16.91 -30.19 19.89
N GLY A 20 -17.75 -29.72 18.97
CA GLY A 20 -17.40 -29.84 17.56
C GLY A 20 -16.07 -29.12 17.33
N PRO A 21 -15.16 -29.66 16.51
CA PRO A 21 -13.97 -28.91 16.12
C PRO A 21 -14.47 -27.61 15.48
N GLY A 22 -14.18 -26.48 16.13
CA GLY A 22 -14.41 -25.18 15.53
C GLY A 22 -13.68 -25.20 14.19
N GLN A 23 -14.42 -25.08 13.08
CA GLN A 23 -13.80 -24.86 11.79
C GLN A 23 -12.84 -23.68 11.98
N ALA A 24 -11.55 -23.89 11.70
CA ALA A 24 -10.63 -22.78 11.56
C ALA A 24 -11.29 -21.80 10.60
N ALA A 25 -11.54 -20.56 11.04
CA ALA A 25 -12.11 -19.54 10.18
C ALA A 25 -11.31 -19.56 8.87
N GLN A 26 -11.97 -19.80 7.74
CA GLN A 26 -11.28 -19.84 6.45
C GLN A 26 -10.54 -18.51 6.27
N ALA A 27 -9.24 -18.59 5.99
CA ALA A 27 -8.45 -17.40 5.68
C ALA A 27 -9.12 -16.67 4.52
N ALA A 28 -9.43 -15.38 4.72
CA ALA A 28 -10.02 -14.55 3.69
C ALA A 28 -9.01 -14.39 2.55
N TYR A 29 -9.45 -14.71 1.34
CA TYR A 29 -8.60 -14.71 0.15
C TYR A 29 -9.31 -14.00 -1.00
N TYR A 30 -8.66 -12.96 -1.51
CA TYR A 30 -9.21 -12.12 -2.58
C TYR A 30 -8.34 -12.22 -3.83
N ASN A 31 -8.94 -12.68 -4.92
CA ASN A 31 -8.23 -12.99 -6.17
C ASN A 31 -8.91 -12.45 -7.43
N THR A 32 -9.91 -11.57 -7.27
CA THR A 32 -10.58 -10.88 -8.37
C THR A 32 -10.63 -9.38 -8.10
N TYR A 33 -10.70 -8.60 -9.17
CA TYR A 33 -10.76 -7.15 -9.11
C TYR A 33 -11.70 -6.62 -10.21
N SER A 34 -12.05 -5.35 -10.11
CA SER A 34 -12.76 -4.60 -11.15
C SER A 34 -11.90 -3.43 -11.62
N ASP A 35 -11.87 -3.20 -12.93
CA ASP A 35 -11.25 -2.01 -13.52
C ASP A 35 -12.06 -0.75 -13.14
N ILE A 36 -11.37 0.30 -12.72
CA ILE A 36 -11.98 1.63 -12.51
C ILE A 36 -11.67 2.55 -13.69
N ALA A 37 -10.40 2.64 -14.09
CA ALA A 37 -9.98 3.44 -15.25
C ALA A 37 -8.65 2.95 -15.82
N SER A 38 -8.47 3.10 -17.12
CA SER A 38 -7.17 2.94 -17.79
C SER A 38 -6.24 4.12 -17.51
N LEU A 39 -4.93 3.89 -17.39
CA LEU A 39 -3.89 4.92 -17.26
C LEU A 39 -3.01 4.93 -18.53
N PRO A 40 -3.44 5.56 -19.64
CA PRO A 40 -2.67 5.54 -20.89
C PRO A 40 -1.31 6.20 -20.73
N ASN A 41 -0.36 5.80 -21.58
CA ASN A 41 0.92 6.48 -21.71
C ASN A 41 0.70 7.93 -22.14
N THR A 42 1.50 8.85 -21.61
CA THR A 42 1.42 10.27 -21.95
C THR A 42 2.83 10.84 -22.04
N SER A 43 3.10 11.60 -23.09
CA SER A 43 4.46 12.07 -23.40
C SER A 43 5.44 10.87 -23.43
N CYS A 44 6.51 10.89 -22.64
CA CYS A 44 7.42 9.77 -22.43
C CYS A 44 7.09 8.93 -21.17
N CYS A 45 6.05 9.28 -20.41
CA CYS A 45 5.70 8.61 -19.16
C CYS A 45 4.91 7.32 -19.46
N THR A 46 5.56 6.18 -19.26
CA THR A 46 5.05 4.86 -19.63
C THR A 46 4.84 3.93 -18.44
N GLY A 47 5.62 4.05 -17.37
CA GLY A 47 5.52 3.15 -16.21
C GLY A 47 4.62 3.73 -15.14
N VAL A 48 3.64 2.97 -14.66
CA VAL A 48 2.91 3.32 -13.43
C VAL A 48 3.82 3.12 -12.23
N GLN A 49 3.70 4.01 -11.24
CA GLN A 49 4.52 4.01 -10.03
C GLN A 49 3.62 4.24 -8.81
N GLY A 50 3.89 5.24 -7.98
CA GLY A 50 3.18 5.47 -6.73
C GLY A 50 1.67 5.65 -6.86
N PHE A 51 0.98 5.30 -5.78
CA PHE A 51 -0.47 5.31 -5.67
C PHE A 51 -0.94 5.92 -4.35
N ALA A 52 -2.06 6.64 -4.36
CA ALA A 52 -2.78 6.95 -3.13
C ALA A 52 -4.30 6.99 -3.36
N ALA A 53 -5.05 6.49 -2.39
CA ALA A 53 -6.50 6.55 -2.37
C ALA A 53 -6.97 7.68 -1.45
N GLY A 54 -7.60 8.71 -2.03
CA GLY A 54 -8.29 9.76 -1.28
C GLY A 54 -9.77 9.41 -1.05
N SER A 55 -10.49 10.32 -0.41
CA SER A 55 -11.93 10.15 -0.11
C SER A 55 -12.81 10.13 -1.35
N THR A 56 -12.41 10.77 -2.45
CA THR A 56 -13.20 10.80 -3.71
C THR A 56 -12.38 10.32 -4.91
N TYR A 57 -11.09 10.64 -4.91
CA TYR A 57 -10.20 10.41 -6.03
C TYR A 57 -9.06 9.47 -5.66
N LEU A 58 -8.59 8.73 -6.66
CA LEU A 58 -7.41 7.89 -6.65
C LEU A 58 -6.34 8.60 -7.46
N TYR A 59 -5.09 8.54 -7.00
CA TYR A 59 -3.96 9.22 -7.62
C TYR A 59 -2.92 8.21 -8.04
N SER A 60 -2.34 8.39 -9.22
CA SER A 60 -1.27 7.54 -9.73
C SER A 60 -0.22 8.38 -10.44
N VAL A 61 1.05 8.10 -10.18
CA VAL A 61 2.14 8.67 -10.97
C VAL A 61 2.49 7.72 -12.12
N LYS A 62 2.78 8.29 -13.29
CA LYS A 62 3.58 7.61 -14.32
C LYS A 62 4.94 8.27 -14.48
N ASN A 63 6.01 7.50 -14.58
CA ASN A 63 7.36 7.97 -14.87
C ASN A 63 7.80 7.62 -16.31
N HIS A 64 8.83 8.30 -16.78
CA HIS A 64 9.60 7.89 -17.96
C HIS A 64 10.44 6.66 -17.59
N THR A 65 9.94 5.47 -17.97
CA THR A 65 10.51 4.19 -17.56
C THR A 65 12.00 4.09 -17.88
N ASN A 66 12.80 3.63 -16.92
CA ASN A 66 14.26 3.48 -16.97
C ASN A 66 15.06 4.79 -16.97
N VAL A 67 14.42 5.97 -17.02
CA VAL A 67 15.11 7.27 -17.06
C VAL A 67 14.80 8.11 -15.83
N ASP A 68 13.56 8.05 -15.33
CA ASP A 68 13.12 8.70 -14.08
C ASP A 68 13.29 10.23 -14.07
N ASP A 69 13.36 10.86 -15.24
CA ASP A 69 13.56 12.31 -15.41
C ASP A 69 12.27 13.09 -15.56
N VAL A 70 11.19 12.43 -15.99
CA VAL A 70 9.87 13.04 -16.23
C VAL A 70 8.77 12.19 -15.60
N SER A 71 7.82 12.85 -14.96
CA SER A 71 6.64 12.22 -14.34
C SER A 71 5.35 12.95 -14.70
N ALA A 72 4.26 12.22 -14.74
CA ALA A 72 2.89 12.67 -14.96
C ALA A 72 1.98 12.14 -13.84
N ILE A 73 0.93 12.88 -13.47
CA ILE A 73 0.01 12.48 -12.39
C ILE A 73 -1.40 12.33 -12.96
N TYR A 74 -1.99 11.16 -12.76
CA TYR A 74 -3.40 10.91 -13.01
C TYR A 74 -4.21 11.04 -11.73
N ARG A 75 -5.39 11.65 -11.85
CA ARG A 75 -6.44 11.65 -10.84
C ARG A 75 -7.67 10.94 -11.43
N VAL A 76 -8.20 9.95 -10.71
CA VAL A 76 -9.34 9.14 -11.14
C VAL A 76 -10.44 9.21 -10.09
N HIS A 77 -11.66 9.54 -10.48
CA HIS A 77 -12.80 9.48 -9.57
C HIS A 77 -13.12 8.01 -9.26
N LYS A 78 -13.05 7.62 -7.98
CA LYS A 78 -13.04 6.19 -7.58
C LYS A 78 -14.30 5.40 -7.96
N THR A 79 -15.44 6.08 -8.10
CA THR A 79 -16.74 5.46 -8.45
C THR A 79 -17.08 5.55 -9.94
N THR A 80 -16.88 6.70 -10.58
CA THR A 80 -17.29 6.92 -11.98
C THR A 80 -16.21 6.53 -12.99
N GLY A 81 -14.96 6.37 -12.55
CA GLY A 81 -13.82 6.15 -13.44
C GLY A 81 -13.40 7.39 -14.21
N GLU A 82 -13.99 8.56 -13.95
CA GLU A 82 -13.59 9.80 -14.61
C GLU A 82 -12.11 10.09 -14.32
N ARG A 83 -11.31 10.14 -15.38
CA ARG A 83 -9.86 10.29 -15.31
C ARG A 83 -9.43 11.63 -15.85
N VAL A 84 -8.55 12.30 -15.11
CA VAL A 84 -7.88 13.53 -15.52
C VAL A 84 -6.37 13.34 -15.43
N LEU A 85 -5.66 13.74 -16.49
CA LEU A 85 -4.24 14.02 -16.42
C LEU A 85 -4.05 15.38 -15.77
N MET A 86 -3.48 15.41 -14.57
CA MET A 86 -3.40 16.64 -13.78
C MET A 86 -2.46 17.67 -14.42
N THR A 87 -2.80 18.94 -14.24
CA THR A 87 -2.01 20.08 -14.73
C THR A 87 -0.96 20.48 -13.69
N ASN A 88 0.28 20.64 -14.12
CA ASN A 88 1.33 21.26 -13.35
C ASN A 88 1.11 22.79 -13.35
N GLY A 89 0.63 23.32 -12.24
CA GLY A 89 0.36 24.74 -12.08
C GLY A 89 1.61 25.62 -12.06
N THR A 90 2.83 25.06 -11.99
CA THR A 90 4.07 25.83 -12.06
C THR A 90 4.44 26.23 -13.50
N ASN A 91 4.14 25.39 -14.49
CA ASN A 91 4.52 25.63 -15.89
C ASN A 91 3.36 25.49 -16.90
N GLY A 92 2.15 25.15 -16.44
CA GLY A 92 0.97 24.94 -17.27
C GLY A 92 0.95 23.61 -18.05
N GLY A 93 1.99 22.79 -17.94
CA GLY A 93 2.07 21.48 -18.59
C GLY A 93 1.36 20.37 -17.82
N THR A 94 1.52 19.12 -18.27
CA THR A 94 0.97 17.92 -17.60
C THR A 94 2.05 17.01 -17.01
N THR A 95 3.31 17.44 -17.10
CA THR A 95 4.47 16.71 -16.62
C THR A 95 5.31 17.58 -15.68
N ASN A 96 6.20 16.92 -14.94
CA ASN A 96 7.20 17.53 -14.08
C ASN A 96 8.49 16.70 -14.08
N THR A 97 9.57 17.25 -13.52
CA THR A 97 10.90 16.61 -13.47
C THR A 97 11.42 16.41 -12.05
N TRP A 98 10.53 16.40 -11.06
CA TRP A 98 10.91 16.47 -9.63
C TRP A 98 10.75 15.14 -8.90
N LEU A 99 9.92 14.24 -9.43
CA LEU A 99 9.47 13.07 -8.69
C LEU A 99 10.37 11.84 -8.81
N GLY A 100 11.41 11.86 -9.66
CA GLY A 100 12.30 10.71 -9.86
C GLY A 100 11.52 9.47 -10.29
N HIS A 101 11.80 8.34 -9.64
CA HIS A 101 11.06 7.09 -9.84
C HIS A 101 9.62 7.17 -9.32
N ALA A 102 9.36 8.02 -8.32
CA ALA A 102 8.04 8.21 -7.73
C ALA A 102 7.37 6.92 -7.21
N ASN A 103 8.16 6.01 -6.63
CA ASN A 103 7.74 4.63 -6.31
C ASN A 103 6.49 4.54 -5.43
N ASP A 104 6.23 5.54 -4.58
CA ASP A 104 5.08 5.54 -3.70
C ASP A 104 4.67 6.96 -3.30
N MET A 105 3.43 7.11 -2.83
CA MET A 105 2.93 8.40 -2.36
C MET A 105 1.89 8.28 -1.24
N THR A 106 1.70 9.35 -0.50
CA THR A 106 0.62 9.44 0.49
C THR A 106 -0.06 10.81 0.46
N ILE A 107 -1.34 10.85 0.82
CA ILE A 107 -2.13 12.07 0.88
C ILE A 107 -2.11 12.62 2.30
N VAL A 108 -1.90 13.92 2.44
CA VAL A 108 -1.95 14.64 3.71
C VAL A 108 -2.71 15.95 3.51
N ASP A 109 -3.71 16.18 4.37
CA ASP A 109 -4.40 17.46 4.42
C ASP A 109 -3.74 18.35 5.48
N ILE A 110 -3.40 19.58 5.10
CA ILE A 110 -2.69 20.55 5.96
C ILE A 110 -3.43 21.87 5.83
N ASP A 111 -3.93 22.39 6.96
CA ASP A 111 -4.62 23.69 7.02
C ASP A 111 -5.78 23.81 6.00
N GLY A 112 -6.49 22.71 5.71
CA GLY A 112 -7.59 22.67 4.75
C GLY A 112 -7.17 22.49 3.28
N GLU A 113 -5.87 22.39 3.00
CA GLU A 113 -5.34 22.13 1.66
C GLU A 113 -4.82 20.70 1.50
N HIS A 114 -5.01 20.15 0.31
CA HIS A 114 -4.62 18.78 0.01
C HIS A 114 -3.19 18.70 -0.53
N HIS A 115 -2.44 17.71 -0.06
CA HIS A 115 -1.07 17.48 -0.47
C HIS A 115 -0.79 16.03 -0.83
N LEU A 116 0.06 15.84 -1.84
CA LEU A 116 0.72 14.57 -2.13
C LEU A 116 2.16 14.64 -1.62
N PHE A 117 2.57 13.64 -0.86
CA PHE A 117 3.96 13.41 -0.48
C PHE A 117 4.46 12.19 -1.25
N VAL A 118 5.45 12.38 -2.13
CA VAL A 118 5.91 11.38 -3.09
C VAL A 118 7.37 11.05 -2.83
N VAL A 119 7.69 9.78 -2.57
CA VAL A 119 9.08 9.33 -2.44
C VAL A 119 9.70 9.18 -3.83
N THR A 120 10.89 9.76 -4.02
CA THR A 120 11.50 9.85 -5.36
C THR A 120 12.43 8.69 -5.71
N MET A 121 12.89 7.96 -4.69
CA MET A 121 14.00 7.00 -4.77
C MET A 121 15.34 7.57 -5.29
N ASN A 122 15.48 8.89 -5.39
CA ASN A 122 16.72 9.49 -5.85
C ASN A 122 17.83 9.35 -4.81
N ALA A 123 19.05 9.03 -5.25
CA ALA A 123 20.25 9.00 -4.40
C ALA A 123 20.86 10.39 -4.15
N THR A 124 20.48 11.38 -4.95
CA THR A 124 20.91 12.78 -4.84
C THR A 124 19.69 13.71 -4.94
N GLY A 125 19.84 14.96 -4.51
CA GLY A 125 18.72 15.91 -4.51
C GLY A 125 17.65 15.55 -3.46
N ALA A 126 16.38 15.67 -3.82
CA ALA A 126 15.26 15.42 -2.92
C ALA A 126 14.86 13.93 -2.93
N GLN A 127 14.66 13.35 -1.75
CA GLN A 127 14.17 11.97 -1.56
C GLN A 127 12.65 11.95 -1.35
N LEU A 128 12.07 13.09 -0.98
CA LEU A 128 10.64 13.29 -0.79
C LEU A 128 10.24 14.64 -1.39
N VAL A 129 9.18 14.65 -2.18
CA VAL A 129 8.59 15.88 -2.74
C VAL A 129 7.18 16.05 -2.20
N LYS A 130 6.85 17.26 -1.76
CA LYS A 130 5.50 17.69 -1.38
C LYS A 130 4.90 18.47 -2.53
N LEU A 131 3.75 18.03 -3.02
CA LEU A 131 2.93 18.75 -3.97
C LEU A 131 1.66 19.21 -3.27
N ARG A 132 1.30 20.48 -3.41
CA ARG A 132 -0.04 20.97 -3.05
C ARG A 132 -0.93 20.80 -4.27
N TYR A 133 -2.18 20.39 -4.10
CA TYR A 133 -3.12 20.34 -5.21
C TYR A 133 -4.48 20.93 -4.86
N ASP A 134 -5.09 21.52 -5.88
CA ASP A 134 -6.46 22.01 -5.86
C ASP A 134 -7.15 21.57 -7.15
N GLY A 135 -8.24 20.83 -7.01
CA GLY A 135 -8.89 20.19 -8.13
C GLY A 135 -7.91 19.36 -8.96
N THR A 136 -7.80 19.70 -10.26
CA THR A 136 -7.00 18.99 -11.25
C THR A 136 -5.60 19.55 -11.41
N THR A 137 -5.22 20.53 -10.58
CA THR A 137 -3.95 21.25 -10.72
C THR A 137 -3.07 21.01 -9.49
N TYR A 138 -1.80 20.67 -9.70
CA TYR A 138 -0.81 20.49 -8.64
C TYR A 138 0.33 21.52 -8.76
N TYR A 139 0.95 21.83 -7.63
CA TYR A 139 2.05 22.79 -7.51
C TYR A 139 3.17 22.19 -6.67
N HIS A 140 4.41 22.41 -7.08
CA HIS A 140 5.56 22.06 -6.25
C HIS A 140 5.56 22.89 -4.96
N ALA A 141 5.40 22.23 -3.81
CA ALA A 141 5.25 22.90 -2.51
C ALA A 141 6.43 22.64 -1.56
N GLY A 142 7.27 21.64 -1.83
CA GLY A 142 8.49 21.43 -1.05
C GLY A 142 9.31 20.20 -1.43
N SER A 143 10.56 20.20 -0.98
CA SER A 143 11.54 19.15 -1.24
C SER A 143 12.37 18.85 0.00
N TYR A 144 12.51 17.57 0.33
CA TYR A 144 13.16 17.13 1.56
C TYR A 144 14.24 16.10 1.29
N GLN A 145 15.30 16.17 2.07
CA GLN A 145 16.24 15.07 2.18
C GLN A 145 15.70 14.07 3.20
N VAL A 146 15.88 12.79 2.92
CA VAL A 146 15.60 11.71 3.87
C VAL A 146 16.92 11.07 4.23
N ARG A 147 17.18 10.87 5.52
CA ARG A 147 18.46 10.36 6.00
C ARG A 147 18.30 9.21 6.98
N LEU A 148 19.23 8.27 6.95
CA LEU A 148 19.36 7.20 7.93
C LEU A 148 20.79 7.25 8.49
N ASN A 149 20.92 7.42 9.80
CA ASN A 149 22.22 7.54 10.48
C ASN A 149 23.13 8.60 9.83
N GLY A 150 22.55 9.74 9.43
CA GLY A 150 23.26 10.87 8.81
C GLY A 150 23.55 10.71 7.32
N ALA A 151 23.40 9.53 6.71
CA ALA A 151 23.55 9.31 5.28
C ALA A 151 22.22 9.50 4.54
N VAL A 152 22.27 9.94 3.27
CA VAL A 152 21.07 10.01 2.41
C VAL A 152 20.48 8.62 2.26
N ALA A 153 19.17 8.50 2.45
CA ALA A 153 18.41 7.28 2.30
C ALA A 153 17.34 7.47 1.23
N SER A 154 17.22 6.51 0.30
CA SER A 154 16.27 6.56 -0.81
C SER A 154 15.13 5.55 -0.56
N PRO A 155 14.12 5.90 0.27
CA PRO A 155 13.02 5.00 0.56
C PRO A 155 12.21 4.70 -0.70
N SER A 156 11.72 3.46 -0.81
CA SER A 156 10.84 3.00 -1.88
C SER A 156 9.35 3.04 -1.52
N GLY A 157 8.99 3.33 -0.27
CA GLY A 157 7.59 3.43 0.15
C GLY A 157 7.35 4.54 1.16
N ILE A 158 6.12 5.06 1.21
CA ILE A 158 5.68 6.03 2.23
C ILE A 158 4.19 5.88 2.54
N SER A 159 3.84 5.94 3.82
CA SER A 159 2.45 6.11 4.25
C SER A 159 2.35 7.07 5.43
N ARG A 160 1.35 7.95 5.41
CA ARG A 160 1.02 8.84 6.52
C ARG A 160 0.54 8.01 7.72
N VAL A 161 1.12 8.27 8.89
CA VAL A 161 0.68 7.68 10.17
C VAL A 161 -0.23 8.66 10.92
N ALA A 162 0.20 9.90 11.09
CA ALA A 162 -0.52 10.90 11.86
C ALA A 162 -0.19 12.32 11.42
N VAL A 163 -1.12 13.24 11.66
CA VAL A 163 -0.95 14.68 11.50
C VAL A 163 -1.35 15.34 12.82
N THR A 164 -0.48 16.18 13.36
CA THR A 164 -0.75 17.01 14.54
C THR A 164 -0.68 18.48 14.16
N SER A 165 -0.94 19.37 15.12
CA SER A 165 -0.80 20.82 14.90
C SER A 165 0.64 21.26 14.61
N THR A 166 1.64 20.41 14.85
CA THR A 166 3.06 20.74 14.73
C THR A 166 3.83 19.85 13.76
N ALA A 167 3.38 18.62 13.50
CA ALA A 167 4.14 17.65 12.72
C ALA A 167 3.26 16.70 11.90
N ILE A 168 3.88 16.12 10.89
CA ILE A 168 3.38 14.98 10.13
C ILE A 168 4.31 13.80 10.43
N THR A 169 3.74 12.67 10.79
CA THR A 169 4.48 11.42 11.02
C THR A 169 4.20 10.46 9.89
N PHE A 170 5.26 9.84 9.38
CA PHE A 170 5.22 8.88 8.28
C PHE A 170 5.88 7.57 8.69
N MET A 171 5.42 6.49 8.07
CA MET A 171 6.22 5.29 7.86
C MET A 171 6.86 5.40 6.48
N PHE A 172 8.15 5.11 6.41
CA PHE A 172 8.90 4.91 5.17
C PHE A 172 9.29 3.45 5.05
N LYS A 173 9.57 2.98 3.83
CA LYS A 173 10.02 1.61 3.58
C LYS A 173 11.19 1.59 2.61
N SER A 174 12.16 0.71 2.85
CA SER A 174 13.19 0.32 1.87
C SER A 174 13.28 -1.20 1.84
N GLY A 175 12.97 -1.81 0.69
CA GLY A 175 12.80 -3.26 0.61
C GLY A 175 11.73 -3.72 1.60
N ARG A 176 12.12 -4.60 2.54
CA ARG A 176 11.25 -5.16 3.59
C ARG A 176 11.33 -4.41 4.93
N THR A 177 12.22 -3.42 5.07
CA THR A 177 12.41 -2.71 6.33
C THR A 177 11.55 -1.45 6.37
N VAL A 178 10.82 -1.27 7.47
CA VAL A 178 10.00 -0.09 7.77
C VAL A 178 10.75 0.83 8.74
N TYR A 179 10.65 2.12 8.48
CA TYR A 179 11.25 3.20 9.26
C TYR A 179 10.19 4.21 9.66
N ASN A 180 10.34 4.84 10.81
CA ASN A 180 9.56 6.00 11.18
C ASN A 180 10.33 7.27 10.82
N GLY A 181 9.61 8.31 10.37
CA GLY A 181 10.15 9.64 10.14
C GLY A 181 9.08 10.70 10.39
N SER A 182 9.50 11.94 10.63
CA SER A 182 8.58 13.05 10.82
C SER A 182 9.06 14.34 10.18
N LEU A 183 8.12 15.21 9.89
CA LEU A 183 8.34 16.52 9.29
C LEU A 183 7.53 17.57 10.05
N PRO A 184 8.06 18.78 10.32
CA PRO A 184 7.23 19.88 10.80
C PRO A 184 6.08 20.18 9.83
N LEU A 185 4.87 20.41 10.35
CA LEU A 185 3.63 20.46 9.58
C LEU A 185 3.70 21.37 8.34
N ARG A 186 4.33 22.52 8.48
CA ARG A 186 4.39 23.58 7.46
C ARG A 186 5.76 23.73 6.79
N ALA A 187 6.69 22.81 7.05
CA ALA A 187 7.96 22.83 6.33
C ALA A 187 7.71 22.71 4.83
N SER A 188 8.50 23.42 4.04
CA SER A 188 8.64 23.29 2.57
C SER A 188 10.01 22.73 2.18
N SER A 189 10.92 22.59 3.14
CA SER A 189 12.24 21.98 2.96
C SER A 189 12.76 21.47 4.29
N GLY A 190 13.76 20.58 4.24
CA GLY A 190 14.47 20.12 5.42
C GLY A 190 14.96 18.69 5.30
N THR A 191 15.38 18.13 6.44
CA THR A 191 15.83 16.75 6.58
C THR A 191 14.83 15.98 7.41
N ILE A 192 14.48 14.78 6.95
CA ILE A 192 13.73 13.78 7.71
C ILE A 192 14.70 12.69 8.13
N ASP A 193 15.00 12.61 9.42
CA ASP A 193 15.80 11.52 9.96
C ASP A 193 14.93 10.28 10.21
N LEU A 194 15.34 9.16 9.63
CA LEU A 194 14.70 7.87 9.73
C LEU A 194 15.21 7.12 10.96
N THR A 195 14.28 6.52 11.68
CA THR A 195 14.57 5.53 12.72
C THR A 195 14.03 4.18 12.27
N LYS A 196 14.87 3.14 12.22
CA LYS A 196 14.41 1.77 11.92
C LYS A 196 13.32 1.38 12.92
N ALA A 197 12.20 0.87 12.41
CA ALA A 197 11.10 0.38 13.23
C ALA A 197 11.13 -1.16 13.25
N PHE A 198 10.73 -1.80 12.16
CA PHE A 198 10.59 -3.25 12.07
C PHE A 198 10.84 -3.76 10.65
N ASP A 199 11.01 -5.07 10.50
CA ASP A 199 11.10 -5.76 9.21
C ASP A 199 9.79 -6.50 8.92
N LEU A 200 9.41 -6.57 7.65
CA LEU A 200 8.25 -7.32 7.16
C LEU A 200 8.66 -8.76 6.85
N GLN A 201 8.01 -9.74 7.50
CA GLN A 201 8.19 -11.15 7.14
C GLN A 201 7.57 -11.39 5.75
N VAL A 202 8.37 -11.88 4.82
CA VAL A 202 7.92 -12.32 3.49
C VAL A 202 8.11 -13.82 3.33
N ASP A 203 9.27 -14.34 3.73
CA ASP A 203 9.56 -15.77 3.61
C ASP A 203 8.66 -16.57 4.57
N GLY A 204 8.03 -17.63 4.06
CA GLY A 204 7.05 -18.43 4.81
C GLY A 204 5.69 -17.75 5.01
N ALA A 205 5.41 -16.59 4.39
CA ALA A 205 4.08 -15.99 4.45
C ALA A 205 3.04 -16.86 3.74
N LEU A 206 1.85 -16.96 4.33
CA LEU A 206 0.75 -17.76 3.79
C LEU A 206 -0.11 -16.91 2.85
N VAL A 207 -0.37 -17.44 1.66
CA VAL A 207 -1.33 -16.89 0.69
C VAL A 207 -2.37 -17.97 0.44
N ASN A 208 -3.64 -17.66 0.74
CA ASN A 208 -4.72 -18.64 0.75
C ASN A 208 -4.39 -19.88 1.61
N GLY A 209 -3.79 -19.66 2.79
CA GLY A 209 -3.43 -20.72 3.73
C GLY A 209 -2.21 -21.57 3.36
N ALA A 210 -1.51 -21.27 2.26
CA ALA A 210 -0.33 -22.02 1.82
C ALA A 210 0.88 -21.10 1.59
N GLU A 211 2.08 -21.60 1.89
CA GLU A 211 3.31 -20.89 1.55
C GLU A 211 3.45 -20.73 0.03
N VAL A 212 4.01 -19.59 -0.39
CA VAL A 212 4.41 -19.35 -1.78
C VAL A 212 5.93 -19.49 -1.85
N PRO A 213 6.49 -20.60 -2.38
CA PRO A 213 7.92 -20.92 -2.23
C PRO A 213 8.89 -19.87 -2.79
N ASP A 214 8.49 -19.15 -3.85
CA ASP A 214 9.33 -18.16 -4.51
C ASP A 214 9.02 -16.71 -4.08
N LEU A 215 8.19 -16.51 -3.06
CA LEU A 215 7.72 -15.18 -2.65
C LEU A 215 8.85 -14.23 -2.29
N GLY A 216 9.94 -14.74 -1.72
CA GLY A 216 11.11 -13.95 -1.38
C GLY A 216 11.82 -13.30 -2.57
N THR A 217 11.54 -13.78 -3.79
CA THR A 217 12.09 -13.25 -5.06
C THR A 217 11.19 -12.21 -5.73
N PHE A 218 10.01 -11.93 -5.19
CA PHE A 218 9.12 -10.92 -5.74
C PHE A 218 9.72 -9.53 -5.52
N LEU A 219 9.50 -8.64 -6.49
CA LEU A 219 9.83 -7.23 -6.37
C LEU A 219 8.94 -6.58 -5.31
N ASN A 220 9.53 -5.65 -4.58
CA ASN A 220 8.94 -5.01 -3.43
C ASN A 220 8.41 -3.65 -3.87
N GLN A 221 7.10 -3.44 -3.78
CA GLN A 221 6.46 -2.24 -4.30
C GLN A 221 6.18 -1.19 -3.20
N GLY A 222 5.27 -0.24 -3.44
CA GLY A 222 4.80 0.71 -2.41
C GLY A 222 4.15 0.01 -1.22
N PHE A 223 3.49 0.76 -0.32
CA PHE A 223 2.66 0.17 0.73
C PHE A 223 1.62 1.15 1.25
N PHE A 224 0.60 0.62 1.92
CA PHE A 224 -0.38 1.43 2.63
C PHE A 224 -0.44 1.04 4.09
N TYR A 225 -0.49 2.04 4.98
CA TYR A 225 -0.75 1.83 6.40
C TYR A 225 -2.08 2.50 6.78
N ASP A 226 -3.04 1.66 7.19
CA ASP A 226 -4.28 2.07 7.81
C ASP A 226 -4.03 2.33 9.31
N ALA A 227 -3.83 3.61 9.64
CA ALA A 227 -3.58 4.03 11.02
C ALA A 227 -4.76 3.77 11.96
N GLY A 228 -5.99 3.78 11.46
CA GLY A 228 -7.19 3.55 12.28
C GLY A 228 -7.27 2.11 12.75
N ASN A 229 -6.96 1.17 11.86
CA ASN A 229 -7.05 -0.26 12.11
C ASN A 229 -5.71 -0.92 12.46
N LYS A 230 -4.60 -0.16 12.40
CA LYS A 230 -3.23 -0.65 12.62
C LYS A 230 -2.87 -1.80 11.66
N VAL A 231 -3.25 -1.64 10.39
CA VAL A 231 -3.04 -2.65 9.35
C VAL A 231 -2.16 -2.09 8.24
N LEU A 232 -1.12 -2.81 7.86
CA LEU A 232 -0.26 -2.49 6.73
C LEU A 232 -0.51 -3.47 5.57
N TYR A 233 -0.64 -2.94 4.36
CA TYR A 233 -0.82 -3.68 3.11
C TYR A 233 0.42 -3.51 2.25
N TYR A 234 0.99 -4.64 1.84
CA TYR A 234 2.29 -4.68 1.19
C TYR A 234 2.25 -5.46 -0.12
N PRO A 235 2.14 -4.76 -1.27
CA PRO A 235 2.21 -5.38 -2.58
C PRO A 235 3.61 -5.91 -2.91
N LEU A 236 3.62 -7.12 -3.47
CA LEU A 236 4.76 -7.85 -4.01
C LEU A 236 4.38 -8.32 -5.41
N THR A 237 5.30 -8.20 -6.37
CA THR A 237 5.03 -8.56 -7.77
C THR A 237 6.13 -9.42 -8.40
N LYS A 238 5.75 -10.29 -9.32
CA LYS A 238 6.65 -11.08 -10.15
C LYS A 238 5.91 -11.55 -11.41
N ASP A 239 6.40 -11.13 -12.56
CA ASP A 239 5.80 -11.44 -13.87
C ASP A 239 4.31 -11.03 -13.90
N ASN A 240 3.42 -11.97 -14.22
CA ASN A 240 1.97 -11.77 -14.21
C ASN A 240 1.29 -12.04 -12.85
N ARG A 241 2.07 -12.11 -11.76
CA ARG A 241 1.59 -12.38 -10.41
C ARG A 241 1.83 -11.18 -9.50
N SER A 242 0.78 -10.75 -8.81
CA SER A 242 0.88 -9.80 -7.70
C SER A 242 0.20 -10.35 -6.46
N ILE A 243 0.82 -10.18 -5.30
CA ILE A 243 0.34 -10.60 -3.98
C ILE A 243 0.35 -9.37 -3.07
N VAL A 244 -0.69 -9.17 -2.28
CA VAL A 244 -0.67 -8.18 -1.19
C VAL A 244 -0.65 -8.94 0.13
N LEU A 245 0.47 -8.81 0.85
CA LEU A 245 0.58 -9.30 2.22
C LEU A 245 -0.01 -8.27 3.18
N VAL A 246 -0.60 -8.75 4.28
CA VAL A 246 -1.20 -7.89 5.31
C VAL A 246 -0.46 -8.09 6.62
N TYR A 247 -0.24 -7.01 7.37
CA TYR A 247 0.39 -7.04 8.69
C TYR A 247 -0.52 -6.32 9.68
N ARG A 248 -0.96 -7.05 10.71
CA ARG A 248 -1.90 -6.53 11.73
C ARG A 248 -1.16 -6.00 12.95
N ASN A 249 -1.82 -5.13 13.70
CA ASN A 249 -1.34 -4.57 14.96
C ASN A 249 0.02 -3.88 14.83
N VAL A 250 0.33 -3.32 13.65
CA VAL A 250 1.55 -2.55 13.44
C VAL A 250 1.31 -1.08 13.77
N SER A 251 2.30 -0.41 14.34
CA SER A 251 2.25 0.99 14.73
C SER A 251 3.66 1.59 14.74
N THR A 252 3.78 2.87 15.10
CA THR A 252 5.07 3.54 15.28
C THR A 252 5.93 2.93 16.38
N THR A 253 5.36 2.12 17.27
CA THR A 253 6.08 1.43 18.36
C THR A 253 6.42 -0.02 18.04
N THR A 254 6.02 -0.54 16.88
CA THR A 254 6.34 -1.90 16.46
C THR A 254 7.84 -2.03 16.21
N THR A 255 8.43 -3.11 16.72
CA THR A 255 9.85 -3.44 16.58
C THR A 255 10.04 -4.90 16.18
N GLY A 256 11.26 -5.28 15.78
CA GLY A 256 11.58 -6.65 15.39
C GLY A 256 11.04 -7.00 14.01
N THR A 257 10.47 -8.19 13.86
CA THR A 257 9.87 -8.68 12.60
C THR A 257 8.37 -8.80 12.76
N ALA A 258 7.61 -8.10 11.92
CA ALA A 258 6.15 -8.23 11.85
C ALA A 258 5.78 -9.45 10.97
N PRO A 259 5.05 -10.44 11.51
CA PRO A 259 4.60 -11.57 10.71
C PRO A 259 3.47 -11.17 9.77
N ALA A 260 3.46 -11.77 8.57
CA ALA A 260 2.32 -11.63 7.67
C ALA A 260 1.09 -12.30 8.29
N ALA A 261 -0.08 -11.68 8.12
CA ALA A 261 -1.36 -12.18 8.54
C ALA A 261 -1.63 -13.53 7.85
N THR A 262 -2.00 -14.54 8.63
CA THR A 262 -2.33 -15.88 8.12
C THR A 262 -3.79 -16.00 7.70
N ASP A 263 -4.62 -15.03 8.09
CA ASP A 263 -6.07 -15.00 7.91
C ASP A 263 -6.53 -14.09 6.76
N LEU A 264 -5.63 -13.33 6.14
CA LEU A 264 -5.97 -12.39 5.07
C LEU A 264 -4.83 -12.26 4.05
N SER A 265 -5.14 -12.55 2.78
CA SER A 265 -4.19 -12.36 1.68
C SER A 265 -4.91 -12.03 0.38
N PHE A 266 -4.18 -11.37 -0.53
CA PHE A 266 -4.66 -11.05 -1.86
C PHE A 266 -3.69 -11.62 -2.89
N ARG A 267 -4.20 -12.14 -4.00
CA ARG A 267 -3.36 -12.57 -5.12
C ARG A 267 -4.08 -12.46 -6.44
N ILE A 268 -3.47 -11.77 -7.38
CA ILE A 268 -3.84 -11.82 -8.79
C ILE A 268 -2.77 -12.62 -9.54
N THR A 269 -3.21 -13.53 -10.39
CA THR A 269 -2.37 -14.16 -11.41
C THR A 269 -3.12 -14.01 -12.72
N SER A 270 -2.64 -13.11 -13.59
CA SER A 270 -3.42 -12.66 -14.74
C SER A 270 -3.10 -13.48 -15.99
N SER A 271 -4.12 -14.12 -16.57
CA SER A 271 -4.02 -14.73 -17.90
C SER A 271 -4.21 -13.70 -19.03
N ALA A 272 -5.00 -12.66 -18.81
CA ALA A 272 -5.23 -11.59 -19.79
C ALA A 272 -3.99 -10.69 -19.97
N TYR A 273 -3.25 -10.45 -18.89
CA TYR A 273 -2.00 -9.70 -18.86
C TYR A 273 -0.86 -10.66 -18.54
N SER A 274 -0.63 -11.59 -19.47
CA SER A 274 0.25 -12.74 -19.29
C SER A 274 1.74 -12.38 -19.22
N VAL A 275 2.13 -11.19 -19.68
CA VAL A 275 3.53 -10.72 -19.66
C VAL A 275 3.84 -10.08 -18.31
N LYS A 276 2.93 -9.21 -17.82
CA LYS A 276 3.13 -8.47 -16.58
C LYS A 276 1.80 -8.15 -15.91
N PHE A 277 1.77 -8.30 -14.59
CA PHE A 277 0.70 -7.80 -13.73
C PHE A 277 1.30 -7.38 -12.41
N GLU A 278 1.68 -6.11 -12.34
CA GLU A 278 2.43 -5.51 -11.26
C GLU A 278 1.56 -4.48 -10.55
N ILE A 279 1.22 -4.77 -9.30
CA ILE A 279 0.58 -3.82 -8.38
C ILE A 279 1.67 -2.92 -7.80
N GLU A 280 1.70 -1.66 -8.20
CA GLU A 280 2.73 -0.69 -7.80
C GLU A 280 2.45 -0.08 -6.42
N GLY A 281 1.17 0.16 -6.11
CA GLY A 281 0.74 0.64 -4.82
C GLY A 281 -0.71 0.32 -4.52
N VAL A 282 -1.09 0.46 -3.25
CA VAL A 282 -2.43 0.15 -2.74
C VAL A 282 -2.93 1.27 -1.82
N GLY A 283 -4.23 1.33 -1.56
CA GLY A 283 -4.80 2.32 -0.65
C GLY A 283 -6.25 2.03 -0.31
N ILE A 284 -6.67 2.39 0.90
CA ILE A 284 -8.06 2.20 1.36
C ILE A 284 -8.87 3.47 1.21
N SER A 285 -10.10 3.33 0.70
CA SER A 285 -11.10 4.39 0.68
C SER A 285 -12.51 3.79 0.79
N ASP A 286 -13.33 4.30 1.71
CA ASP A 286 -14.65 3.74 2.07
C ASP A 286 -14.60 2.22 2.32
N GLY A 287 -13.58 1.76 3.05
CA GLY A 287 -13.37 0.35 3.36
C GLY A 287 -12.89 -0.51 2.19
N LYS A 288 -12.83 -0.01 0.95
CA LYS A 288 -12.36 -0.80 -0.20
C LYS A 288 -10.86 -0.64 -0.42
N LEU A 289 -10.19 -1.71 -0.84
CA LEU A 289 -8.77 -1.69 -1.21
C LEU A 289 -8.63 -1.45 -2.71
N TYR A 290 -8.13 -0.26 -3.05
CA TYR A 290 -7.80 0.15 -4.41
C TYR A 290 -6.32 -0.06 -4.68
N PHE A 291 -5.97 -0.17 -5.95
CA PHE A 291 -4.60 -0.31 -6.39
C PHE A 291 -4.42 0.17 -7.83
N ASN A 292 -3.21 0.56 -8.20
CA ASN A 292 -2.83 0.80 -9.58
C ASN A 292 -1.95 -0.35 -10.10
N THR A 293 -1.83 -0.45 -11.42
CA THR A 293 -0.99 -1.49 -12.04
C THR A 293 -0.20 -1.01 -13.23
N ASN A 294 1.02 -1.53 -13.33
CA ASN A 294 1.70 -1.75 -14.58
C ASN A 294 1.32 -3.14 -15.11
N ARG A 295 0.63 -3.23 -16.25
CA ARG A 295 0.18 -4.52 -16.78
C ARG A 295 0.32 -4.62 -18.29
N GLU A 296 0.74 -5.80 -18.75
CA GLU A 296 1.14 -6.01 -20.13
C GLU A 296 0.61 -7.35 -20.64
N SER A 297 0.04 -7.31 -21.84
CA SER A 297 -0.28 -8.48 -22.65
C SER A 297 0.67 -8.53 -23.86
N THR A 298 0.56 -9.58 -24.67
CA THR A 298 1.29 -9.66 -25.95
C THR A 298 0.93 -8.55 -26.94
N SER A 299 -0.18 -7.83 -26.72
CA SER A 299 -0.60 -6.69 -27.53
C SER A 299 -0.17 -5.33 -26.96
N GLY A 300 0.52 -5.31 -25.81
CA GLY A 300 1.11 -4.11 -25.22
C GLY A 300 0.64 -3.79 -23.79
N SER A 301 1.07 -2.61 -23.30
CA SER A 301 0.72 -2.09 -21.97
C SER A 301 -0.75 -1.67 -21.88
N ASN A 302 -1.36 -1.96 -20.74
CA ASN A 302 -2.78 -1.76 -20.45
C ASN A 302 -3.00 -1.21 -19.04
N ASP A 303 -2.10 -0.37 -18.56
CA ASP A 303 -2.09 0.12 -17.17
C ASP A 303 -3.43 0.70 -16.70
N GLY A 304 -3.66 0.68 -15.39
CA GLY A 304 -4.96 1.06 -14.84
C GLY A 304 -5.00 1.23 -13.34
N VAL A 305 -6.16 1.64 -12.86
CA VAL A 305 -6.55 1.70 -11.45
C VAL A 305 -7.75 0.79 -11.23
N HIS A 306 -7.74 0.08 -10.12
CA HIS A 306 -8.61 -1.06 -9.85
C HIS A 306 -9.06 -1.08 -8.40
N VAL A 307 -10.02 -1.97 -8.10
CA VAL A 307 -10.46 -2.29 -6.75
C VAL A 307 -10.60 -3.79 -6.58
N PHE A 308 -10.15 -4.33 -5.44
CA PHE A 308 -10.38 -5.73 -5.11
C PHE A 308 -11.86 -6.00 -4.84
N ASN A 309 -12.41 -7.05 -5.44
CA ASN A 309 -13.82 -7.39 -5.28
C ASN A 309 -14.08 -8.03 -3.92
N GLY A 310 -15.17 -7.63 -3.25
CA GLY A 310 -15.65 -8.24 -2.02
C GLY A 310 -14.87 -7.88 -0.74
N TYR A 311 -13.70 -7.25 -0.86
CA TYR A 311 -12.94 -6.83 0.31
C TYR A 311 -13.52 -5.58 0.95
N VAL A 312 -13.68 -5.64 2.27
CA VAL A 312 -14.03 -4.49 3.13
C VAL A 312 -13.08 -4.50 4.32
N ALA A 313 -12.30 -3.43 4.47
CA ALA A 313 -11.46 -3.20 5.63
C ALA A 313 -12.35 -3.02 6.86
N ALA A 314 -12.05 -3.80 7.90
CA ALA A 314 -12.73 -3.80 9.18
C ALA A 314 -11.95 -2.95 10.19
#